data_AF-B7FPW4-F1
#
_entry.id   AF-B7FPW4-F1
#
_cell.length_a   1.000
_cell.length_b   1.000
_cell.length_c   1.000
_cell.angle_alpha   90.00
_cell.angle_beta   90.00
_cell.angle_gamma   90.00
#
_symmetry.space_group_name_H-M   'P 1'
#
loop_
_entity.id
_entity.type
_entity.pdbx_description
1 polymer ?
#
loop_
_entity_poly.entity_id
_entity_poly.type
_entity_poly.pdbx_seq_one_letter_code
_entity_poly.pdbx_strand_id
1 'polypeptide(L)'
;MLAPRKKLWSTPDTVIAKAIAWVPLQPGDLVGDVGCGDGRVLLQWATAFSQTNGSQLSSWVSSRPNESIVSFIGIDVDYERVECANAALRVAREQGHIHPAVQVSFHCTNALDATDLYANVTVFFLYLIPRGLRILHPHLPRTARCILTYMSPLPDRTPIQRELVPVPHQPGAAWPLHLYSNRIDNVARAI
;
A
#
# COMPACT_ATOMS: atom_id res chain seq x y z
N MET A 1 2.99 4.30 -20.03
CA MET A 1 2.17 5.33 -19.33
C MET A 1 0.78 4.78 -19.06
N LEU A 2 0.43 4.52 -17.80
CA LEU A 2 -0.92 4.09 -17.39
C LEU A 2 -1.89 5.28 -17.42
N ALA A 3 -2.16 5.81 -18.63
CA ALA A 3 -3.09 6.89 -18.99
C ALA A 3 -3.07 8.19 -18.13
N PRO A 4 -2.66 9.35 -18.68
CA PRO A 4 -2.68 10.61 -17.94
C PRO A 4 -4.12 11.04 -17.61
N ARG A 5 -4.39 11.34 -16.33
CA ARG A 5 -5.66 11.95 -15.89
C ARG A 5 -5.50 13.47 -15.81
N LYS A 6 -6.53 14.22 -16.24
CA LYS A 6 -6.58 15.69 -16.08
C LYS A 6 -6.68 16.15 -14.62
N LYS A 7 -7.17 15.30 -13.72
CA LYS A 7 -7.22 15.55 -12.27
C LYS A 7 -6.82 14.28 -11.53
N LEU A 8 -5.74 14.38 -10.74
CA LEU A 8 -5.27 13.34 -9.85
C LEU A 8 -5.90 13.57 -8.48
N TRP A 9 -6.63 12.57 -8.00
CA TRP A 9 -7.22 12.57 -6.66
C TRP A 9 -6.36 11.69 -5.79
N SER A 10 -5.97 12.20 -4.63
CA SER A 10 -5.27 11.38 -3.65
C SER A 10 -6.26 10.52 -2.85
N THR A 11 -5.78 9.39 -2.34
CA THR A 11 -6.57 8.53 -1.46
C THR A 11 -7.00 9.30 -0.20
N PRO A 12 -8.30 9.31 0.16
CA PRO A 12 -8.77 9.93 1.39
C PRO A 12 -8.26 9.22 2.65
N ASP A 13 -8.02 9.97 3.74
CA ASP A 13 -7.52 9.41 5.01
C ASP A 13 -8.46 8.34 5.59
N THR A 14 -9.77 8.48 5.40
CA THR A 14 -10.77 7.49 5.82
C THR A 14 -10.55 6.13 5.15
N VAL A 15 -10.11 6.11 3.90
CA VAL A 15 -9.81 4.88 3.15
C VAL A 15 -8.50 4.29 3.62
N ILE A 16 -7.49 5.11 3.87
CA ILE A 16 -6.17 4.67 4.36
C ILE A 16 -6.33 4.05 5.76
N ALA A 17 -7.07 4.70 6.65
CA ALA A 17 -7.37 4.17 7.98
C ALA A 17 -8.08 2.80 7.91
N LYS A 18 -9.02 2.63 6.97
CA LYS A 18 -9.69 1.34 6.74
C LYS A 18 -8.74 0.27 6.20
N ALA A 19 -7.87 0.61 5.25
CA ALA A 19 -6.84 -0.30 4.74
C ALA A 19 -5.90 -0.80 5.84
N ILE A 20 -5.42 0.12 6.70
CA ILE A 20 -4.58 -0.21 7.86
C ILE A 20 -5.30 -1.15 8.82
N ALA A 21 -6.59 -0.89 9.10
CA ALA A 21 -7.38 -1.72 10.01
C ALA A 21 -7.64 -3.13 9.45
N TRP A 22 -7.87 -3.26 8.14
CA TRP A 22 -8.12 -4.55 7.50
C TRP A 22 -6.87 -5.42 7.40
N VAL A 23 -5.70 -4.79 7.30
CA VAL A 23 -4.45 -5.49 7.05
C VAL A 23 -3.40 -5.07 8.09
N PRO A 24 -3.46 -5.66 9.30
CA PRO A 24 -2.37 -5.53 10.26
C PRO A 24 -1.09 -6.08 9.63
N LEU A 25 -0.01 -5.29 9.67
CA LEU A 25 1.28 -5.70 9.14
C LEU A 25 2.02 -6.59 10.15
N GLN A 26 2.80 -7.53 9.62
CA GLN A 26 3.63 -8.45 10.39
C GLN A 26 5.11 -8.21 10.05
N PRO A 27 6.05 -8.56 10.94
CA PRO A 27 7.47 -8.55 10.60
C PRO A 27 7.76 -9.37 9.33
N GLY A 28 8.51 -8.78 8.41
CA GLY A 28 8.78 -9.30 7.07
C GLY A 28 7.80 -8.85 5.98
N ASP A 29 6.74 -8.12 6.32
CA ASP A 29 5.86 -7.55 5.29
C ASP A 29 6.58 -6.47 4.47
N LEU A 30 6.33 -6.51 3.16
CA LEU A 30 6.70 -5.48 2.21
C LEU A 30 5.42 -4.95 1.57
N VAL A 31 5.11 -3.67 1.83
CA VAL A 31 3.93 -2.99 1.30
C VAL A 31 4.28 -2.24 0.02
N GLY A 32 3.53 -2.48 -1.05
CA GLY A 32 3.69 -1.82 -2.35
C GLY A 32 2.50 -0.93 -2.72
N ASP A 33 2.78 0.25 -3.24
CA ASP A 33 1.77 1.16 -3.83
C ASP A 33 2.22 1.60 -5.23
N VAL A 34 1.45 1.23 -6.25
CA VAL A 34 1.73 1.53 -7.66
C VAL A 34 0.84 2.68 -8.12
N GLY A 35 1.48 3.76 -8.57
CA GLY A 35 0.84 5.07 -8.71
C GLY A 35 0.72 5.76 -7.36
N CYS A 36 1.79 5.74 -6.55
CA CYS A 36 1.75 6.16 -5.16
C CYS A 36 1.50 7.66 -4.94
N GLY A 37 1.61 8.48 -5.99
CA GLY A 37 1.37 9.91 -5.93
C GLY A 37 2.27 10.59 -4.89
N ASP A 38 1.65 11.28 -3.92
CA ASP A 38 2.35 11.95 -2.82
C ASP A 38 2.80 11.00 -1.69
N GLY A 39 2.69 9.69 -1.88
CA GLY A 39 3.14 8.67 -0.94
C GLY A 39 2.29 8.53 0.32
N ARG A 40 1.18 9.25 0.45
CA ARG A 40 0.40 9.34 1.70
C ARG A 40 -0.07 7.99 2.25
N VAL A 41 -0.38 7.03 1.37
CA VAL A 41 -0.84 5.70 1.80
C VAL A 41 0.27 5.01 2.59
N LEU A 42 1.47 4.95 2.01
CA LEU A 42 2.62 4.31 2.63
C LEU A 42 3.09 5.08 3.87
N LEU A 43 3.09 6.42 3.83
CA LEU A 43 3.55 7.24 4.96
C LEU A 43 2.61 7.13 6.17
N GLN A 44 1.29 7.18 5.96
CA GLN A 44 0.32 7.01 7.04
C GLN A 44 0.37 5.59 7.61
N TRP A 45 0.55 4.57 6.76
CA TRP A 45 0.64 3.18 7.22
C TRP A 45 1.94 2.91 7.99
N ALA A 46 3.08 3.42 7.51
CA ALA A 46 4.36 3.34 8.20
C ALA A 46 4.33 4.05 9.57
N THR A 47 3.67 5.21 9.62
CA THR A 47 3.45 5.96 10.86
C THR A 47 2.59 5.17 11.84
N ALA A 48 1.43 4.68 11.39
CA ALA A 48 0.52 3.89 12.22
C ALA A 48 1.19 2.61 12.74
N PHE A 49 1.98 1.93 11.90
CA PHE A 49 2.76 0.76 12.31
C PHE A 49 3.80 1.11 13.37
N SER A 50 4.55 2.21 13.19
CA SER A 50 5.57 2.67 14.14
C SER A 50 4.96 3.03 15.49
N GLN A 51 3.82 3.72 15.49
CA GLN A 51 3.12 4.13 16.72
C GLN A 51 2.51 2.94 17.47
N THR A 52 1.88 2.02 16.74
CA THR A 52 1.20 0.87 17.34
C THR A 52 2.18 -0.15 17.91
N ASN A 53 3.37 -0.28 17.30
CA ASN A 53 4.35 -1.32 17.64
C ASN A 53 5.63 -0.78 18.30
N GLY A 54 5.67 0.49 18.72
CA GLY A 54 6.89 1.16 19.20
C GLY A 54 7.67 0.38 20.27
N SER A 55 6.98 -0.19 21.26
CA SER A 55 7.61 -1.00 22.31
C SER A 55 8.09 -2.38 21.83
N GLN A 56 7.40 -2.98 20.86
CA GLN A 56 7.75 -4.28 20.29
C GLN A 56 8.89 -4.17 19.26
N LEU A 57 8.98 -3.05 18.57
CA LEU A 57 10.00 -2.78 17.55
C LEU A 57 11.41 -2.95 18.09
N SER A 58 11.70 -2.50 19.31
CA SER A 58 13.02 -2.69 19.94
C SER A 58 13.39 -4.16 20.13
N SER A 59 12.41 -5.01 20.48
CA SER A 59 12.61 -6.46 20.61
C SER A 59 12.87 -7.10 19.25
N TRP A 60 12.08 -6.75 18.23
CA TRP A 60 12.27 -7.27 16.88
C TRP A 60 13.61 -6.85 16.29
N VAL A 61 14.02 -5.60 16.44
CA VAL A 61 15.33 -5.10 16.01
C VAL A 61 16.46 -5.87 16.68
N SER A 62 16.34 -6.16 17.97
CA SER A 62 17.36 -6.94 18.70
C SER A 62 17.49 -8.37 18.16
N SER A 63 16.38 -8.98 17.73
CA SER A 63 16.38 -10.32 17.13
C SER A 63 16.89 -10.36 15.68
N ARG A 64 16.86 -9.22 14.97
CA ARG A 64 17.21 -9.09 13.56
C ARG A 64 17.94 -7.76 13.30
N PRO A 65 19.18 -7.61 13.79
CA PRO A 65 19.85 -6.31 13.84
C PRO A 65 20.13 -5.67 12.46
N ASN A 66 20.05 -6.45 11.38
CA ASN A 66 20.36 -6.01 10.01
C ASN A 66 19.19 -6.13 9.04
N GLU A 67 17.98 -6.42 9.52
CA GLU A 67 16.81 -6.55 8.67
C GLU A 67 15.78 -5.46 8.99
N SER A 68 15.14 -4.95 7.94
CA SER A 68 13.94 -4.14 8.13
C SER A 68 12.83 -5.01 8.69
N ILE A 69 12.12 -4.48 9.70
CA ILE A 69 10.98 -5.19 10.28
C ILE A 69 9.82 -5.16 9.29
N VAL A 70 9.55 -4.00 8.71
CA VAL A 70 8.57 -3.82 7.64
C VAL A 70 9.16 -2.83 6.64
N SER A 71 8.88 -3.06 5.37
CA SER A 71 9.31 -2.19 4.28
C SER A 71 8.13 -1.68 3.48
N PHE A 72 8.29 -0.49 2.89
CA PHE A 72 7.30 0.17 2.05
C PHE A 72 7.97 0.65 0.76
N ILE A 73 7.36 0.36 -0.39
CA ILE A 73 7.84 0.75 -1.72
C ILE A 73 6.72 1.44 -2.48
N GLY A 74 6.91 2.72 -2.77
CA GLY A 74 6.03 3.49 -3.65
C GLY A 74 6.65 3.65 -5.03
N ILE A 75 5.84 3.47 -6.07
CA ILE A 75 6.28 3.63 -7.46
C ILE A 75 5.34 4.63 -8.13
N ASP A 76 5.88 5.68 -8.72
CA ASP A 76 5.13 6.60 -9.57
C ASP A 76 5.98 6.99 -10.78
N VAL A 77 5.32 7.34 -11.89
CA VAL A 77 6.00 7.77 -13.12
C VAL A 77 6.27 9.27 -13.10
N ASP A 78 5.53 9.99 -12.26
CA ASP A 78 5.59 11.44 -12.14
C ASP A 78 6.67 11.83 -11.12
N TYR A 79 7.74 12.46 -11.63
CA TYR A 79 8.87 12.92 -10.84
C TYR A 79 8.46 13.88 -9.72
N GLU A 80 7.57 14.84 -10.00
CA GLU A 80 7.17 15.85 -8.99
C GLU A 80 6.41 15.20 -7.83
N ARG A 81 5.62 14.16 -8.13
CA ARG A 81 4.91 13.37 -7.13
C ARG A 81 5.88 12.57 -6.24
N VAL A 82 6.86 11.91 -6.86
CA VAL A 82 7.91 11.18 -6.12
C VAL A 82 8.74 12.11 -5.24
N GLU A 83 9.10 13.30 -5.74
CA GLU A 83 9.83 14.29 -4.94
C GLU A 83 8.98 14.79 -3.76
N CYS A 84 7.69 15.01 -3.96
CA CYS A 84 6.76 15.33 -2.87
C CYS A 84 6.69 14.21 -1.83
N ALA A 85 6.65 12.94 -2.25
CA ALA A 85 6.64 11.78 -1.36
C ALA A 85 7.96 11.65 -0.57
N ASN A 86 9.11 11.87 -1.22
CA ASN A 86 10.43 11.89 -0.59
C ASN A 86 10.56 13.02 0.43
N ALA A 87 10.08 14.23 0.10
CA ALA A 87 10.06 15.35 1.03
C ALA A 87 9.19 15.06 2.26
N ALA A 88 8.00 14.49 2.05
CA ALA A 88 7.10 14.10 3.14
C ALA A 88 7.70 12.98 4.02
N LEU A 89 8.40 12.01 3.43
CA LEU A 89 9.14 10.98 4.18
C LEU A 89 10.21 11.58 5.06
N ARG A 90 11.01 12.52 4.52
CA ARG A 90 12.06 13.20 5.29
C ARG A 90 11.47 13.91 6.51
N VAL A 91 10.38 14.68 6.32
CA VAL A 91 9.67 15.36 7.41
C VAL A 91 9.14 14.36 8.45
N ALA A 92 8.49 13.27 8.02
CA ALA A 92 7.97 12.25 8.95
C ALA A 92 9.08 11.58 9.78
N ARG A 93 10.27 11.38 9.20
CA ARG A 93 11.44 10.86 9.91
C ARG A 93 12.05 11.87 10.87
N GLU A 94 12.20 13.13 10.44
CA GLU A 94 12.69 14.22 11.30
C GLU A 94 11.79 14.44 12.52
N GLN A 95 10.48 14.22 12.36
CA GLN A 95 9.48 14.29 13.44
C GLN A 95 9.38 13.00 14.29
N GLY A 96 10.14 11.95 13.95
CA GLY A 96 10.09 10.68 14.67
C GLY A 96 8.79 9.89 14.50
N HIS A 97 7.95 10.23 13.52
CA HIS A 97 6.69 9.53 13.25
C HIS A 97 6.91 8.13 12.67
N ILE A 98 8.03 7.92 11.97
CA ILE A 98 8.42 6.64 11.38
C ILE A 98 9.67 6.13 12.10
N HIS A 99 9.57 4.94 12.69
CA HIS A 99 10.67 4.32 13.42
C HIS A 99 11.83 3.96 12.47
N PRO A 100 13.12 4.09 12.86
CA PRO A 100 14.27 3.82 11.99
C PRO A 100 14.32 2.40 11.40
N ALA A 101 13.74 1.42 12.10
CA ALA A 101 13.65 0.03 11.63
C ALA A 101 12.57 -0.21 10.55
N VAL A 102 11.76 0.81 10.23
CA VAL A 102 10.78 0.79 9.16
C VAL A 102 11.39 1.45 7.93
N GLN A 103 11.53 0.68 6.86
CA GLN A 103 12.08 1.18 5.60
C GLN A 103 10.96 1.70 4.70
N VAL A 104 11.16 2.87 4.10
CA VAL A 104 10.24 3.46 3.13
C VAL A 104 11.08 4.01 1.99
N SER A 105 10.69 3.73 0.75
CA SER A 105 11.35 4.25 -0.45
C SER A 105 10.33 4.58 -1.54
N PHE A 106 10.64 5.60 -2.33
CA PHE A 106 9.83 6.01 -3.49
C PHE A 106 10.69 6.02 -4.75
N HIS A 107 10.14 5.48 -5.83
CA HIS A 107 10.87 5.25 -7.08
C HIS A 107 10.15 5.94 -8.24
N CYS A 108 10.85 6.86 -8.92
CA CYS A 108 10.36 7.51 -10.13
C CYS A 108 10.62 6.61 -11.35
N THR A 109 9.68 5.70 -11.61
CA THR A 109 9.79 4.75 -12.73
C THR A 109 8.42 4.26 -13.18
N ASN A 110 8.35 3.74 -14.40
CA ASN A 110 7.18 3.02 -14.87
C ASN A 110 7.13 1.65 -14.20
N ALA A 111 6.07 1.39 -13.44
CA ALA A 111 5.90 0.11 -12.74
C ALA A 111 5.96 -1.12 -13.67
N LEU A 112 5.57 -1.00 -14.94
CA LEU A 112 5.64 -2.13 -15.87
C LEU A 112 7.08 -2.45 -16.31
N ASP A 113 7.99 -1.48 -16.18
CA ASP A 113 9.41 -1.63 -16.53
C ASP A 113 10.26 -2.01 -15.31
N ALA A 114 9.67 -1.99 -14.10
CA ALA A 114 10.35 -2.16 -12.82
C ALA A 114 9.70 -3.25 -11.95
N THR A 115 9.26 -4.35 -12.58
CA THR A 115 8.58 -5.47 -11.89
C THR A 115 9.43 -6.12 -10.80
N ASP A 116 10.76 -6.06 -10.96
CA ASP A 116 11.76 -6.50 -10.01
C ASP A 116 11.71 -5.74 -8.68
N LEU A 117 11.37 -4.43 -8.70
CA LEU A 117 11.23 -3.63 -7.48
C LEU A 117 10.12 -4.11 -6.56
N TYR A 118 9.09 -4.75 -7.12
CA TYR A 118 7.93 -5.21 -6.35
C TYR A 118 7.66 -6.72 -6.48
N ALA A 119 8.63 -7.49 -6.97
CA ALA A 119 8.51 -8.95 -7.11
C ALA A 119 8.28 -9.66 -5.76
N ASN A 120 8.73 -9.06 -4.66
CA ASN A 120 8.62 -9.61 -3.31
C ASN A 120 7.57 -8.90 -2.43
N VAL A 121 6.77 -7.98 -2.99
CA VAL A 121 5.73 -7.28 -2.23
C VAL A 121 4.72 -8.28 -1.70
N THR A 122 4.47 -8.24 -0.40
CA THR A 122 3.50 -9.11 0.27
C THR A 122 2.11 -8.46 0.35
N VAL A 123 2.04 -7.13 0.45
CA VAL A 123 0.78 -6.38 0.57
C VAL A 123 0.73 -5.29 -0.48
N PHE A 124 -0.27 -5.29 -1.36
CA PHE A 124 -0.47 -4.19 -2.29
C PHE A 124 -1.62 -3.27 -1.85
N PHE A 125 -1.45 -1.97 -2.05
CA PHE A 125 -2.55 -1.01 -2.15
C PHE A 125 -2.55 -0.42 -3.56
N LEU A 126 -3.71 -0.43 -4.23
CA LEU A 126 -3.82 0.03 -5.62
C LEU A 126 -5.01 0.96 -5.78
N TYR A 127 -4.75 2.21 -6.20
CA TYR A 127 -5.79 3.15 -6.60
C TYR A 127 -5.66 3.51 -8.09
N LEU A 128 -5.92 2.52 -8.94
CA LEU A 128 -5.81 2.65 -10.40
C LEU A 128 -7.19 2.62 -11.07
N ILE A 129 -7.29 3.20 -12.28
CA ILE A 129 -8.48 3.00 -13.13
C ILE A 129 -8.61 1.52 -13.55
N PRO A 130 -9.80 1.06 -13.97
CA PRO A 130 -9.99 -0.34 -14.40
C PRO A 130 -9.00 -0.79 -15.49
N ARG A 131 -8.68 0.09 -16.45
CA ARG A 131 -7.67 -0.19 -17.48
C ARG A 131 -6.28 -0.41 -16.87
N GLY A 132 -5.89 0.39 -15.89
CA GLY A 132 -4.60 0.29 -15.22
C GLY A 132 -4.48 -0.98 -14.41
N LEU A 133 -5.54 -1.34 -13.67
CA LEU A 133 -5.61 -2.62 -12.95
C LEU A 133 -5.52 -3.81 -13.91
N ARG A 134 -6.19 -3.78 -15.06
CA ARG A 134 -6.09 -4.87 -16.06
C ARG A 134 -4.69 -5.06 -16.61
N ILE A 135 -3.94 -3.98 -16.77
CA ILE A 135 -2.56 -4.03 -17.25
C ILE A 135 -1.62 -4.50 -16.14
N LEU A 136 -1.78 -3.99 -14.91
CA LEU A 136 -0.87 -4.30 -13.79
C LEU A 136 -1.12 -5.69 -13.19
N HIS A 137 -2.38 -6.15 -13.11
CA HIS A 137 -2.77 -7.38 -12.41
C HIS A 137 -1.95 -8.62 -12.82
N PRO A 138 -1.66 -8.88 -14.10
CA PRO A 138 -0.81 -10.01 -14.52
C PRO A 138 0.64 -9.95 -14.02
N HIS A 139 1.13 -8.77 -13.62
CA HIS A 139 2.49 -8.56 -13.12
C HIS A 139 2.58 -8.57 -11.60
N LEU A 140 1.45 -8.62 -10.89
CA LEU A 140 1.47 -8.72 -9.43
C LEU A 140 2.02 -10.09 -9.03
N PRO A 141 2.94 -10.15 -8.05
CA PRO A 141 3.53 -11.41 -7.64
C PRO A 141 2.46 -12.31 -7.00
N ARG A 142 2.47 -13.59 -7.38
CA ARG A 142 1.57 -14.60 -6.80
C ARG A 142 1.82 -14.83 -5.31
N THR A 143 3.01 -14.46 -4.84
CA THR A 143 3.43 -14.51 -3.43
C THR A 143 2.83 -13.41 -2.57
N ALA A 144 2.24 -12.35 -3.18
CA ALA A 144 1.54 -11.32 -2.41
C ALA A 144 0.44 -11.98 -1.57
N ARG A 145 0.45 -11.78 -0.24
CA ARG A 145 -0.56 -12.36 0.65
C ARG A 145 -1.91 -11.68 0.44
N CYS A 146 -1.92 -10.37 0.24
CA CYS A 146 -3.14 -9.61 0.03
C CYS A 146 -2.95 -8.42 -0.91
N ILE A 147 -4.06 -8.03 -1.54
CA ILE A 147 -4.16 -6.89 -2.43
C ILE A 147 -5.37 -6.08 -2.00
N LEU A 148 -5.21 -4.78 -1.83
CA LEU A 148 -6.27 -3.81 -1.61
C LEU A 148 -6.46 -2.99 -2.87
N THR A 149 -7.71 -2.80 -3.31
CA THR A 149 -8.02 -1.88 -4.40
C THR A 149 -9.08 -0.87 -4.00
N TYR A 150 -8.85 0.39 -4.35
CA TYR A 150 -9.79 1.49 -4.09
C TYR A 150 -10.53 1.92 -5.36
N MET A 151 -11.84 2.11 -5.25
CA MET A 151 -12.82 2.40 -6.31
C MET A 151 -13.03 1.28 -7.33
N SER A 152 -11.96 0.83 -7.99
CA SER A 152 -12.06 -0.19 -9.05
C SER A 152 -11.74 -1.58 -8.49
N PRO A 153 -12.55 -2.62 -8.77
CA PRO A 153 -12.22 -3.98 -8.38
C PRO A 153 -11.07 -4.54 -9.23
N LEU A 154 -10.38 -5.54 -8.69
CA LEU A 154 -9.36 -6.29 -9.42
C LEU A 154 -10.06 -7.16 -10.49
N PRO A 155 -9.57 -7.20 -11.74
CA PRO A 155 -10.23 -7.96 -12.81
C PRO A 155 -10.31 -9.45 -12.49
N ASP A 156 -11.47 -10.06 -12.81
CA ASP A 156 -11.72 -11.50 -12.72
C ASP A 156 -11.51 -12.12 -11.32
N ARG A 157 -11.60 -11.29 -10.26
CA ARG A 157 -11.48 -11.72 -8.88
C ARG A 157 -12.63 -11.20 -8.02
N THR A 158 -13.11 -12.05 -7.12
CA THR A 158 -14.08 -11.66 -6.09
C THR A 158 -13.33 -11.25 -4.83
N PRO A 159 -13.61 -10.07 -4.25
CA PRO A 159 -12.99 -9.67 -2.99
C PRO A 159 -13.52 -10.49 -1.82
N ILE A 160 -12.64 -10.82 -0.87
CA ILE A 160 -13.02 -11.46 0.40
C ILE A 160 -13.70 -10.48 1.36
N GLN A 161 -13.44 -9.19 1.17
CA GLN A 161 -14.06 -8.11 1.94
C GLN A 161 -14.24 -6.87 1.05
N ARG A 162 -15.41 -6.23 1.17
CA ARG A 162 -15.76 -5.00 0.44
C ARG A 162 -16.57 -4.07 1.33
N GLU A 163 -16.22 -2.80 1.35
CA GLU A 163 -16.92 -1.77 2.12
C GLU A 163 -16.98 -0.46 1.34
N LEU A 164 -18.12 0.24 1.39
CA LEU A 164 -18.24 1.59 0.87
C LEU A 164 -17.72 2.58 1.92
N VAL A 165 -16.60 3.22 1.61
CA VAL A 165 -15.96 4.18 2.53
C VAL A 165 -16.38 5.60 2.16
N PRO A 166 -17.00 6.36 3.09
CA PRO A 166 -17.37 7.76 2.86
C PRO A 166 -16.15 8.63 2.54
N VAL A 167 -16.39 9.63 1.68
CA VAL A 167 -15.35 10.54 1.22
C VAL A 167 -15.60 11.95 1.78
N PRO A 168 -14.71 12.48 2.64
CA PRO A 168 -14.96 13.75 3.33
C PRO A 168 -15.22 14.95 2.40
N HIS A 169 -14.54 14.99 1.24
CA HIS A 169 -14.66 16.11 0.30
C HIS A 169 -15.91 16.07 -0.59
N GLN A 170 -16.72 15.01 -0.51
CA GLN A 170 -17.94 14.88 -1.28
C GLN A 170 -19.05 14.28 -0.39
N PRO A 171 -19.81 15.12 0.32
CA PRO A 171 -20.89 14.66 1.20
C PRO A 171 -21.87 13.73 0.50
N GLY A 172 -22.20 12.61 1.14
CA GLY A 172 -23.08 11.57 0.59
C GLY A 172 -22.41 10.63 -0.42
N ALA A 173 -21.17 10.88 -0.84
CA ALA A 173 -20.41 9.94 -1.67
C ALA A 173 -19.62 8.95 -0.81
N ALA A 174 -19.64 7.69 -1.24
CA ALA A 174 -18.80 6.63 -0.70
C ALA A 174 -18.28 5.77 -1.85
N TRP A 175 -17.02 5.37 -1.77
CA TRP A 175 -16.38 4.55 -2.79
C TRP A 175 -15.92 3.21 -2.21
N PRO A 176 -15.95 2.13 -2.99
CA PRO A 176 -15.62 0.81 -2.48
C PRO A 176 -14.12 0.66 -2.24
N LEU A 177 -13.76 0.12 -1.07
CA LEU A 177 -12.48 -0.51 -0.80
C LEU A 177 -12.67 -2.03 -0.91
N HIS A 178 -11.77 -2.71 -1.59
CA HIS A 178 -11.82 -4.16 -1.81
C HIS A 178 -10.56 -4.81 -1.25
N LEU A 179 -10.68 -5.95 -0.59
CA LEU A 179 -9.58 -6.78 -0.14
C LEU A 179 -9.63 -8.14 -0.85
N TYR A 180 -8.48 -8.58 -1.35
CA TYR A 180 -8.28 -9.90 -1.94
C TYR A 180 -7.16 -10.61 -1.17
N SER A 181 -7.31 -11.91 -0.95
CA SER A 181 -6.24 -12.77 -0.41
C SER A 181 -5.75 -13.72 -1.51
N ASN A 182 -4.44 -13.96 -1.59
CA ASN A 182 -3.90 -15.08 -2.39
C ASN A 182 -3.59 -16.29 -1.51
N ARG A 183 -3.72 -16.17 -0.19
CA ARG A 183 -3.75 -17.36 0.65
C ARG A 183 -5.05 -18.08 0.34
N ILE A 184 -4.93 -19.30 -0.18
CA ILE A 184 -6.01 -20.28 -0.06
C ILE A 184 -6.10 -20.52 1.44
N ASP A 185 -6.94 -19.75 2.12
CA ASP A 185 -7.30 -20.11 3.47
C ASP A 185 -7.97 -21.48 3.34
N ASN A 186 -7.30 -22.51 3.87
CA ASN A 186 -7.82 -23.86 4.05
C ASN A 186 -8.98 -23.83 5.08
N VAL A 187 -10.00 -23.02 4.82
CA VAL A 187 -11.16 -22.79 5.68
C VAL A 187 -12.40 -22.97 4.82
N ALA A 188 -12.52 -24.16 4.20
CA ALA A 188 -13.78 -24.67 3.66
C ALA A 188 -13.69 -26.19 3.38
N ARG A 189 -13.16 -27.00 4.32
CA ARG A 189 -13.47 -28.44 4.45
C ARG A 189 -13.40 -28.86 5.92
N ALA A 190 -14.33 -28.32 6.69
CA ALA A 190 -14.74 -28.86 7.98
C ALA A 190 -16.26 -28.61 8.13
N ILE A 191 -17.03 -29.23 7.24
CA ILE A 191 -18.44 -29.58 7.42
C ILE A 191 -18.60 -30.97 6.82
#